data_AF-A0A177MK54-F1
#
_entry.id   AF-A0A177MK54-F1
#
_cell.length_a   1.000
_cell.length_b   1.000
_cell.length_c   1.000
_cell.angle_alpha   90.00
_cell.angle_beta   90.00
_cell.angle_gamma   90.00
#
_symmetry.space_group_name_H-M   'P 1'
#
loop_
_entity.id
_entity.type
_entity.pdbx_description
1 polymer ?
#
loop_
_entity_poly.entity_id
_entity_poly.type
_entity_poly.pdbx_seq_one_letter_code
_entity_poly.pdbx_strand_id
1 'polypeptide(L)'
;MSETAPQPKSASRRAISRPIFERTFNINSEQAIRVIRDSYHRLMVSLYAIDVILRIIGREETVDEIESIVSQMIAECAEQLQQEKMRLEKLKADNGISETPTYTHPREFVAKIASPQIAQFVELIRLLDQLMIVMDTLWLCQIISNKHCIAARLEWQQRLQRLANKIVTMERHAHQAAYEQGHGEEVRLARQESGLNVEPQPSLDTDAPKE
;
A
#
# COMPACT_ATOMS: atom_id res chain seq x y z
N MET A 1 33.85 -39.43 -25.09
CA MET A 1 32.38 -39.39 -25.17
C MET A 1 31.85 -39.54 -23.75
N SER A 2 31.28 -38.49 -23.19
CA SER A 2 30.49 -38.55 -21.95
C SER A 2 29.33 -37.60 -22.12
N GLU A 3 28.13 -38.21 -22.15
CA GLU A 3 26.84 -37.58 -22.41
C GLU A 3 26.53 -36.46 -21.42
N THR A 4 26.19 -35.30 -21.98
CA THR A 4 25.56 -34.21 -21.25
C THR A 4 24.11 -34.61 -20.96
N ALA A 5 23.79 -34.82 -19.68
CA ALA A 5 22.43 -35.10 -19.24
C ALA A 5 21.49 -33.94 -19.65
N PRO A 6 20.27 -34.24 -20.14
CA PRO A 6 19.34 -33.20 -20.57
C PRO A 6 18.74 -32.49 -19.36
N GLN A 7 18.87 -31.16 -19.31
CA GLN A 7 18.16 -30.33 -18.33
C GLN A 7 16.64 -30.51 -18.49
N PRO A 8 15.87 -30.61 -17.39
CA PRO A 8 14.43 -30.75 -17.47
C PRO A 8 13.83 -29.47 -18.06
N LYS A 9 13.13 -29.62 -19.20
CA LYS A 9 12.33 -28.56 -19.82
C LYS A 9 11.32 -28.06 -18.80
N SER A 10 11.40 -26.79 -18.41
CA SER A 10 10.41 -26.14 -17.54
C SER A 10 9.04 -26.28 -18.19
N ALA A 11 8.17 -27.13 -17.65
CA ALA A 11 6.77 -27.16 -18.05
C ALA A 11 6.23 -25.73 -17.95
N SER A 12 5.67 -25.21 -19.04
CA SER A 12 4.98 -23.93 -19.07
C SER A 12 3.87 -23.98 -18.02
N ARG A 13 4.14 -23.43 -16.83
CA ARG A 13 3.21 -23.43 -15.70
C ARG A 13 1.99 -22.60 -16.12
N ARG A 14 0.81 -23.19 -15.95
CA ARG A 14 -0.47 -22.63 -16.42
C ARG A 14 -0.75 -21.33 -15.65
N ALA A 15 -0.84 -20.20 -16.36
CA ALA A 15 -1.17 -18.92 -15.73
C ALA A 15 -2.59 -18.99 -15.13
N ILE A 16 -2.73 -18.60 -13.86
CA ILE A 16 -4.02 -18.57 -13.16
C ILE A 16 -4.79 -17.31 -13.58
N SER A 17 -6.01 -17.48 -14.11
CA SER A 17 -6.92 -16.36 -14.40
C SER A 17 -7.37 -15.68 -13.11
N ARG A 18 -7.33 -14.35 -13.06
CA ARG A 18 -7.62 -13.55 -11.86
C ARG A 18 -8.46 -12.32 -12.19
N PRO A 19 -9.47 -11.99 -11.37
CA PRO A 19 -10.21 -10.75 -11.53
C PRO A 19 -9.32 -9.55 -11.16
N ILE A 20 -9.30 -8.54 -12.02
CA ILE A 20 -8.63 -7.27 -11.78
C ILE A 20 -9.56 -6.14 -12.23
N PHE A 21 -9.81 -5.17 -11.36
CA PHE A 21 -10.37 -3.89 -11.76
C PHE A 21 -9.25 -2.91 -12.05
N GLU A 22 -9.20 -2.38 -13.28
CA GLU A 22 -8.36 -1.23 -13.57
C GLU A 22 -9.18 0.05 -13.36
N ARG A 23 -8.64 0.96 -12.55
CA ARG A 23 -9.22 2.30 -12.34
C ARG A 23 -8.14 3.35 -12.50
N THR A 24 -8.45 4.35 -13.30
CA THR A 24 -7.55 5.47 -13.55
C THR A 24 -7.99 6.67 -12.72
N PHE A 25 -7.03 7.28 -12.04
CA PHE A 25 -7.23 8.47 -11.23
C PHE A 25 -6.22 9.53 -11.61
N ASN A 26 -6.63 10.80 -11.52
CA ASN A 26 -5.68 11.91 -11.58
C ASN A 26 -5.31 12.32 -10.16
N ILE A 27 -4.02 12.26 -9.82
CA ILE A 27 -3.48 12.58 -8.50
C ILE A 27 -2.74 13.91 -8.59
N ASN A 28 -3.08 14.84 -7.72
CA ASN A 28 -2.67 16.23 -7.86
C ASN A 28 -1.46 16.55 -6.98
N SER A 29 -1.54 16.17 -5.70
CA SER A 29 -0.59 16.54 -4.66
C SER A 29 0.69 15.70 -4.73
N GLU A 30 1.84 16.37 -4.51
CA GLU A 30 3.15 15.73 -4.46
C GLU A 30 3.21 14.67 -3.34
N GLN A 31 2.51 14.87 -2.22
CA GLN A 31 2.49 13.93 -1.10
C GLN A 31 1.82 12.61 -1.49
N ALA A 32 0.67 12.65 -2.16
CA ALA A 32 0.00 11.44 -2.65
C ALA A 32 0.83 10.76 -3.75
N ILE A 33 1.43 11.54 -4.67
CA ILE A 33 2.35 11.03 -5.71
C ILE A 33 3.54 10.30 -5.07
N ARG A 34 4.12 10.82 -3.99
CA ARG A 34 5.21 10.18 -3.26
C ARG A 34 4.80 8.88 -2.59
N VAL A 35 3.63 8.83 -1.96
CA VAL A 35 3.09 7.57 -1.40
C VAL A 35 2.93 6.51 -2.49
N ILE A 36 2.42 6.91 -3.67
CA ILE A 36 2.31 6.01 -4.83
C ILE A 36 3.69 5.51 -5.25
N ARG A 37 4.63 6.43 -5.51
CA ARG A 37 5.98 6.09 -5.98
C ARG A 37 6.75 5.21 -5.01
N ASP A 38 6.68 5.51 -3.72
CA ASP A 38 7.60 4.95 -2.73
C ASP A 38 7.03 3.70 -2.03
N SER A 39 5.71 3.50 -2.04
CA SER A 39 5.08 2.45 -1.22
C SER A 39 4.08 1.56 -1.97
N TYR A 40 3.43 2.07 -3.03
CA TYR A 40 2.30 1.37 -3.64
C TYR A 40 2.67 -0.01 -4.18
N HIS A 41 3.69 -0.13 -5.04
CA HIS A 41 4.01 -1.40 -5.68
C HIS A 41 4.28 -2.51 -4.65
N ARG A 42 5.12 -2.24 -3.65
CA ARG A 42 5.47 -3.21 -2.61
C ARG A 42 4.26 -3.59 -1.77
N LEU A 43 3.42 -2.62 -1.41
CA LEU A 43 2.20 -2.86 -0.65
C LEU A 43 1.22 -3.75 -1.42
N MET A 44 1.04 -3.50 -2.72
CA MET A 44 0.13 -4.28 -3.57
C MET A 44 0.53 -5.76 -3.62
N VAL A 45 1.83 -6.03 -3.71
CA VAL A 45 2.38 -7.38 -3.65
C VAL A 45 2.07 -8.03 -2.30
N SER A 46 2.28 -7.31 -1.19
CA SER A 46 2.04 -7.86 0.15
C SER A 46 0.55 -8.09 0.46
N LEU A 47 -0.33 -7.17 0.08
CA LEU A 47 -1.77 -7.35 0.24
C LEU A 47 -2.27 -8.56 -0.55
N TYR A 48 -1.84 -8.68 -1.82
CA TYR A 48 -2.19 -9.84 -2.62
C TYR A 48 -1.69 -11.17 -2.01
N ALA A 49 -0.49 -11.16 -1.45
CA ALA A 49 0.06 -12.33 -0.78
C ALA A 49 -0.77 -12.73 0.45
N ILE A 50 -1.19 -11.75 1.27
CA ILE A 50 -2.06 -11.98 2.42
C ILE A 50 -3.42 -12.55 1.97
N ASP A 51 -4.09 -11.86 1.04
CA ASP A 51 -5.48 -12.13 0.71
C ASP A 51 -5.65 -13.44 -0.10
N VAL A 52 -4.67 -13.76 -0.95
CA VAL A 52 -4.78 -14.87 -1.91
C VAL A 52 -3.78 -16.00 -1.63
N ILE A 53 -2.50 -15.67 -1.43
CA ILE A 53 -1.45 -16.71 -1.39
C ILE A 53 -1.50 -17.46 -0.06
N LEU A 54 -1.58 -16.76 1.06
CA LEU A 54 -1.67 -17.40 2.36
C LEU A 54 -2.97 -18.21 2.50
N ARG A 55 -4.07 -17.76 1.88
CA ARG A 55 -5.34 -18.49 1.89
C ARG A 55 -5.29 -19.83 1.15
N ILE A 56 -4.42 -19.98 0.15
CA ILE A 56 -4.22 -21.27 -0.56
C ILE A 56 -3.54 -22.32 0.33
N ILE A 57 -2.77 -21.87 1.34
CA ILE A 57 -1.75 -22.68 2.00
C ILE A 57 -2.00 -22.85 3.50
N GLY A 58 -2.55 -21.82 4.14
CA GLY A 58 -2.74 -21.74 5.59
C GLY A 58 -4.06 -22.33 6.09
N ARG A 59 -4.17 -22.37 7.41
CA ARG A 59 -5.45 -22.56 8.12
C ARG A 59 -6.26 -21.27 8.04
N GLU A 60 -7.51 -21.36 7.56
CA GLU A 60 -8.37 -20.20 7.28
C GLU A 60 -8.43 -19.17 8.43
N GLU A 61 -8.46 -19.64 9.68
CA GLU A 61 -8.57 -18.81 10.89
C GLU A 61 -7.43 -17.76 11.02
N THR A 62 -6.17 -18.14 10.81
CA THR A 62 -5.04 -17.21 10.96
C THR A 62 -4.98 -16.16 9.85
N VAL A 63 -5.41 -16.54 8.64
CA VAL A 63 -5.45 -15.63 7.49
C VAL A 63 -6.57 -14.61 7.68
N ASP A 64 -7.74 -15.05 8.15
CA ASP A 64 -8.88 -14.18 8.44
C ASP A 64 -8.55 -13.15 9.54
N GLU A 65 -7.79 -13.55 10.57
CA GLU A 65 -7.30 -12.63 11.61
C GLU A 65 -6.38 -11.54 11.04
N ILE A 66 -5.42 -11.91 10.19
CA ILE A 66 -4.49 -10.96 9.55
C ILE A 66 -5.25 -10.01 8.63
N GLU A 67 -6.15 -10.54 7.82
CA GLU A 67 -7.02 -9.77 6.92
C GLU A 67 -7.87 -8.75 7.70
N SER A 68 -8.43 -9.16 8.84
CA SER A 68 -9.20 -8.29 9.73
C SER A 68 -8.33 -7.17 10.31
N ILE A 69 -7.13 -7.49 10.81
CA ILE A 69 -6.19 -6.49 11.35
C ILE A 69 -5.78 -5.48 10.27
N VAL A 70 -5.43 -5.95 9.07
CA VAL A 70 -5.07 -5.07 7.94
C VAL A 70 -6.23 -4.15 7.58
N SER A 71 -7.44 -4.69 7.47
CA SER A 71 -8.65 -3.90 7.17
C SER A 71 -8.92 -2.85 8.24
N GLN A 72 -8.79 -3.21 9.52
CA GLN A 72 -8.95 -2.30 10.64
C GLN A 72 -7.91 -1.17 10.60
N MET A 73 -6.64 -1.48 10.34
CA MET A 73 -5.58 -0.47 10.24
C MET A 73 -5.81 0.52 9.09
N ILE A 74 -6.33 0.05 7.95
CA ILE A 74 -6.70 0.91 6.83
C ILE A 74 -7.91 1.78 7.20
N ALA A 75 -8.93 1.19 7.81
CA ALA A 75 -10.15 1.90 8.22
C ALA A 75 -9.87 3.01 9.24
N GLU A 76 -9.05 2.73 10.26
CA GLU A 76 -8.64 3.74 11.25
C GLU A 76 -7.89 4.91 10.61
N CYS A 77 -6.98 4.62 9.67
CA CYS A 77 -6.26 5.67 8.96
C CYS A 77 -7.19 6.48 8.04
N ALA A 78 -8.17 5.83 7.41
CA ALA A 78 -9.18 6.48 6.59
C ALA A 78 -10.07 7.41 7.43
N GLU A 79 -10.51 6.95 8.60
CA GLU A 79 -11.31 7.74 9.53
C GLU A 79 -10.55 9.01 9.96
N GLN A 80 -9.29 8.87 10.34
CA GLN A 80 -8.45 9.99 10.77
C GLN A 80 -8.25 11.02 9.65
N LEU A 81 -7.97 10.56 8.42
CA LEU A 81 -7.87 11.44 7.25
C LEU A 81 -9.20 12.14 6.96
N GLN A 82 -10.31 11.42 7.05
CA GLN A 82 -11.64 11.95 6.78
C GLN A 82 -12.05 13.00 7.82
N GLN A 83 -11.79 12.74 9.10
CA GLN A 83 -12.02 13.69 10.19
C GLN A 83 -11.23 14.98 9.98
N GLU A 84 -9.94 14.87 9.64
CA GLU A 84 -9.10 16.04 9.39
C GLU A 84 -9.55 16.79 8.14
N LYS A 85 -9.90 16.09 7.06
CA LYS A 85 -10.45 16.71 5.85
C LYS A 85 -11.73 17.47 6.16
N MET A 86 -12.67 16.88 6.91
CA MET A 86 -13.91 17.55 7.32
C MET A 86 -13.63 18.80 8.16
N ARG A 87 -12.67 18.73 9.09
CA ARG A 87 -12.24 19.88 9.89
C ARG A 87 -11.71 21.01 9.02
N LEU A 88 -10.88 20.70 8.03
CA LEU A 88 -10.32 21.70 7.11
C LEU A 88 -11.36 22.23 6.12
N GLU A 89 -12.27 21.40 5.60
CA GLU A 89 -13.37 21.85 4.74
C GLU A 89 -14.32 22.78 5.51
N LYS A 90 -14.61 22.48 6.77
CA LYS A 90 -15.35 23.39 7.64
C LYS A 90 -14.63 24.71 7.82
N LEU A 91 -13.32 24.69 8.10
CA LEU A 91 -12.52 25.90 8.22
C LEU A 91 -12.52 26.73 6.92
N LYS A 92 -12.44 26.06 5.76
CA LYS A 92 -12.52 26.69 4.44
C LYS A 92 -13.88 27.36 4.24
N ALA A 93 -14.98 26.66 4.56
CA ALA A 93 -16.34 27.19 4.46
C ALA A 93 -16.59 28.36 5.43
N ASP A 94 -16.14 28.25 6.68
CA ASP A 94 -16.27 29.28 7.71
C ASP A 94 -15.51 30.58 7.33
N ASN A 95 -14.51 30.48 6.45
CA ASN A 95 -13.78 31.63 5.87
C ASN A 95 -14.29 32.07 4.49
N GLY A 96 -15.38 31.47 3.99
CA GLY A 96 -15.99 31.84 2.70
C GLY A 96 -15.15 31.50 1.47
N ILE A 97 -14.20 30.57 1.59
CA ILE A 97 -13.28 30.20 0.50
C ILE A 97 -13.94 29.14 -0.38
N SER A 98 -14.02 29.42 -1.68
CA SER A 98 -14.62 28.52 -2.67
C SER A 98 -13.64 28.07 -3.76
N GLU A 99 -12.50 28.74 -3.85
CA GLU A 99 -11.44 28.45 -4.79
C GLU A 99 -10.80 27.09 -4.50
N THR A 100 -10.16 26.53 -5.53
CA THR A 100 -9.35 25.32 -5.43
C THR A 100 -8.10 25.51 -6.28
N PRO A 101 -6.91 25.20 -5.76
CA PRO A 101 -5.67 25.41 -6.50
C PRO A 101 -5.56 24.45 -7.68
N THR A 102 -4.91 24.93 -8.73
CA THR A 102 -4.42 24.09 -9.83
C THR A 102 -3.03 23.55 -9.50
N TYR A 103 -2.76 22.31 -9.90
CA TYR A 103 -1.46 21.69 -9.70
C TYR A 103 -0.64 21.74 -10.99
N THR A 104 0.66 21.99 -10.86
CA THR A 104 1.55 22.19 -12.01
C THR A 104 1.91 20.88 -12.72
N HIS A 105 1.96 19.78 -11.97
CA HIS A 105 2.39 18.48 -12.50
C HIS A 105 1.54 17.33 -11.92
N PRO A 106 0.21 17.33 -12.12
CA PRO A 106 -0.61 16.19 -11.74
C PRO A 106 -0.16 14.93 -12.49
N ARG A 107 -0.46 13.77 -11.92
CA ARG A 107 -0.05 12.46 -12.44
C ARG A 107 -1.25 11.56 -12.59
N GLU A 108 -1.37 10.97 -13.77
CA GLU A 108 -2.28 9.86 -13.98
C GLU A 108 -1.75 8.62 -13.24
N PHE A 109 -2.64 7.98 -12.49
CA PHE A 109 -2.36 6.79 -11.72
C PHE A 109 -3.37 5.70 -12.09
N VAL A 110 -2.87 4.60 -12.65
CA VAL A 110 -3.67 3.43 -13.01
C VAL A 110 -3.56 2.38 -11.90
N ALA A 111 -4.60 2.27 -11.07
CA ALA A 111 -4.68 1.27 -10.02
C ALA A 111 -5.23 -0.05 -10.59
N LYS A 112 -4.46 -1.14 -10.43
CA LYS A 112 -4.89 -2.51 -10.72
C LYS A 112 -5.36 -3.19 -9.43
N ILE A 113 -6.66 -3.21 -9.19
CA ILE A 113 -7.28 -3.70 -7.96
C ILE A 113 -7.54 -5.20 -8.08
N ALA A 114 -6.79 -6.01 -7.34
CA ALA A 114 -6.88 -7.47 -7.33
C ALA A 114 -7.48 -8.04 -6.02
N SER A 115 -7.70 -7.21 -5.00
CA SER A 115 -8.34 -7.59 -3.74
C SER A 115 -9.10 -6.41 -3.10
N PRO A 116 -10.03 -6.66 -2.16
CA PRO A 116 -10.72 -5.61 -1.43
C PRO A 116 -9.80 -4.64 -0.68
N GLN A 117 -8.76 -5.14 -0.01
CA GLN A 117 -7.79 -4.39 0.79
C GLN A 117 -6.98 -3.43 -0.08
N ILE A 118 -6.62 -3.91 -1.28
CA ILE A 118 -6.02 -3.07 -2.32
C ILE A 118 -6.95 -1.91 -2.69
N ALA A 119 -8.24 -2.18 -2.87
CA ALA A 119 -9.23 -1.13 -3.18
C ALA A 119 -9.32 -0.11 -2.04
N GLN A 120 -9.36 -0.56 -0.79
CA GLN A 120 -9.40 0.31 0.39
C GLN A 120 -8.17 1.22 0.46
N PHE A 121 -6.98 0.68 0.21
CA PHE A 121 -5.75 1.49 0.21
C PHE A 121 -5.68 2.48 -0.95
N VAL A 122 -6.17 2.11 -2.13
CA VAL A 122 -6.28 3.03 -3.26
C VAL A 122 -7.18 4.22 -2.91
N GLU A 123 -8.34 3.97 -2.28
CA GLU A 123 -9.21 5.06 -1.81
C GLU A 123 -8.56 5.89 -0.70
N LEU A 124 -7.72 5.28 0.15
CA LEU A 124 -6.93 6.00 1.16
C LEU A 124 -5.94 7.00 0.53
N ILE A 125 -5.27 6.63 -0.57
CA ILE A 125 -4.39 7.52 -1.33
C ILE A 125 -5.20 8.69 -1.92
N ARG A 126 -6.40 8.42 -2.46
CA ARG A 126 -7.28 9.46 -2.99
C ARG A 126 -7.77 10.41 -1.91
N LEU A 127 -8.02 9.89 -0.71
CA LEU A 127 -8.42 10.70 0.43
C LEU A 127 -7.27 11.60 0.92
N LEU A 128 -6.03 11.08 0.93
CA LEU A 128 -4.84 11.90 1.16
C LEU A 128 -4.76 13.03 0.13
N ASP A 129 -4.92 12.73 -1.16
CA ASP A 129 -4.85 13.74 -2.23
C ASP A 129 -5.88 14.87 -2.00
N GLN A 130 -7.13 14.49 -1.69
CA GLN A 130 -8.18 15.45 -1.38
C GLN A 130 -7.87 16.28 -0.13
N LEU A 131 -7.31 15.68 0.92
CA LEU A 131 -6.90 16.41 2.12
C LEU A 131 -5.81 17.45 1.79
N MET A 132 -4.82 17.09 0.97
CA MET A 132 -3.77 18.01 0.55
C MET A 132 -4.35 19.19 -0.25
N ILE A 133 -5.33 18.94 -1.13
CA ILE A 133 -6.00 20.01 -1.88
C ILE A 133 -6.65 21.04 -0.94
N VAL A 134 -7.40 20.59 0.07
CA VAL A 134 -8.03 21.51 1.05
C VAL A 134 -6.96 22.24 1.86
N MET A 135 -5.91 21.54 2.28
CA MET A 135 -4.81 22.12 3.04
C MET A 135 -4.02 23.18 2.25
N ASP A 136 -3.70 22.90 0.98
CA ASP A 136 -3.02 23.84 0.09
C ASP A 136 -3.93 25.05 -0.23
N THR A 137 -5.24 24.84 -0.36
CA THR A 137 -6.23 25.93 -0.50
C THR A 137 -6.16 26.89 0.68
N LEU A 138 -6.27 26.36 1.90
CA LEU A 138 -6.21 27.16 3.14
C LEU A 138 -4.88 27.87 3.32
N TRP A 139 -3.77 27.24 2.90
CA TRP A 139 -2.45 27.85 2.95
C TRP A 139 -2.30 29.00 1.94
N LEU A 140 -2.73 28.82 0.69
CA LEU A 140 -2.66 29.87 -0.34
C LEU A 140 -3.54 31.08 0.03
N CYS A 141 -4.72 30.82 0.62
CA CYS A 141 -5.62 31.85 1.16
C CYS A 141 -5.15 32.43 2.50
N GLN A 142 -3.94 32.12 2.97
CA GLN A 142 -3.33 32.64 4.21
C GLN A 142 -4.10 32.32 5.51
N ILE A 143 -4.97 31.31 5.51
CA ILE A 143 -5.68 30.86 6.72
C ILE A 143 -4.76 30.01 7.60
N ILE A 144 -3.85 29.25 6.98
CA ILE A 144 -2.88 28.39 7.66
C ILE A 144 -1.46 28.89 7.39
N SER A 145 -0.63 28.96 8.44
CA SER A 145 0.77 29.35 8.31
C SER A 145 1.60 28.35 7.50
N ASN A 146 2.65 28.85 6.82
CA ASN A 146 3.57 28.01 6.07
C ASN A 146 4.20 26.89 6.92
N LYS A 147 4.59 27.21 8.17
CA LYS A 147 5.17 26.23 9.11
C LYS A 147 4.20 25.09 9.40
N HIS A 148 2.93 25.41 9.68
CA HIS A 148 1.91 24.39 9.96
C HIS A 148 1.61 23.55 8.72
N CYS A 149 1.46 24.18 7.56
CA CYS A 149 1.19 23.50 6.29
C CYS A 149 2.30 22.50 5.92
N ILE A 150 3.58 22.88 6.04
CA ILE A 150 4.70 21.97 5.75
C ILE A 150 4.71 20.78 6.72
N ALA A 151 4.53 21.04 8.02
CA ALA A 151 4.54 19.98 9.04
C ALA A 151 3.39 18.99 8.84
N ALA A 152 2.15 19.49 8.64
CA ALA A 152 0.98 18.65 8.48
C ALA A 152 1.04 17.80 7.20
N ARG A 153 1.51 18.35 6.07
CA ARG A 153 1.71 17.59 4.82
C ARG A 153 2.69 16.44 5.01
N LEU A 154 3.80 16.70 5.69
CA LEU A 154 4.80 15.66 5.98
C LEU A 154 4.24 14.57 6.90
N GLU A 155 3.52 14.97 7.95
CA GLU A 155 2.93 14.03 8.91
C GLU A 155 1.98 13.04 8.23
N TRP A 156 1.05 13.53 7.39
CA TRP A 156 0.09 12.68 6.69
C TRP A 156 0.75 11.78 5.64
N GLN A 157 1.73 12.29 4.89
CA GLN A 157 2.53 11.47 3.97
C GLN A 157 3.23 10.33 4.72
N GLN A 158 3.92 10.66 5.82
CA GLN A 158 4.63 9.67 6.64
C GLN A 158 3.68 8.69 7.33
N ARG A 159 2.47 9.11 7.70
CA ARG A 159 1.46 8.22 8.29
C ARG A 159 1.08 7.11 7.31
N LEU A 160 0.81 7.44 6.05
CA LEU A 160 0.46 6.46 5.03
C LEU A 160 1.65 5.56 4.67
N GLN A 161 2.85 6.11 4.56
CA GLN A 161 4.07 5.32 4.33
C GLN A 161 4.33 4.34 5.49
N ARG A 162 4.13 4.78 6.74
CA ARG A 162 4.23 3.90 7.92
C ARG A 162 3.16 2.81 7.92
N LEU A 163 1.92 3.12 7.55
CA LEU A 163 0.87 2.12 7.40
C LEU A 163 1.23 1.06 6.36
N ALA A 164 1.67 1.50 5.17
CA ALA A 164 2.11 0.59 4.11
C ALA A 164 3.24 -0.32 4.59
N ASN A 165 4.24 0.24 5.27
CA ASN A 165 5.35 -0.54 5.82
C ASN A 165 4.89 -1.56 6.88
N LYS A 166 3.95 -1.20 7.75
CA LYS A 166 3.40 -2.14 8.75
C LYS A 166 2.71 -3.33 8.08
N ILE A 167 1.89 -3.09 7.05
CA ILE A 167 1.21 -4.16 6.30
C ILE A 167 2.23 -5.09 5.63
N VAL A 168 3.28 -4.52 5.03
CA VAL A 168 4.35 -5.34 4.44
C VAL A 168 5.09 -6.17 5.51
N THR A 169 5.33 -5.60 6.69
CA THR A 169 5.93 -6.35 7.80
C THR A 169 5.01 -7.49 8.28
N MET A 170 3.71 -7.27 8.36
CA MET A 170 2.75 -8.32 8.69
C MET A 170 2.77 -9.47 7.67
N GLU A 171 2.83 -9.15 6.38
CA GLU A 171 2.98 -10.15 5.33
C GLU A 171 4.25 -10.99 5.52
N ARG A 172 5.38 -10.35 5.85
CA ARG A 172 6.64 -11.06 6.13
C ARG A 172 6.52 -12.04 7.30
N HIS A 173 5.90 -11.62 8.40
CA HIS A 173 5.69 -12.48 9.56
C HIS A 173 4.78 -13.65 9.24
N ALA A 174 3.72 -13.40 8.48
CA ALA A 174 2.78 -14.43 8.06
C ALA A 174 3.45 -15.47 7.13
N HIS A 175 4.30 -15.00 6.22
CA HIS A 175 5.16 -15.88 5.42
C HIS A 175 6.08 -16.73 6.29
N GLN A 176 6.81 -16.11 7.21
CA GLN A 176 7.74 -16.81 8.10
C GLN A 176 7.03 -17.90 8.92
N ALA A 177 5.84 -17.60 9.45
CA ALA A 177 5.02 -18.59 10.16
C ALA A 177 4.62 -19.78 9.26
N ALA A 178 4.30 -19.53 7.98
CA ALA A 178 4.01 -20.60 7.03
C ALA A 178 5.25 -21.47 6.72
N TYR A 179 6.44 -20.87 6.63
CA TYR A 179 7.71 -21.62 6.49
C TYR A 179 7.98 -22.52 7.69
N GLU A 180 7.79 -22.01 8.91
CA GLU A 180 7.97 -22.75 10.16
C GLU A 180 6.99 -23.93 10.30
N GLN A 181 5.80 -23.81 9.69
CA GLN A 181 4.80 -24.87 9.62
C GLN A 181 5.04 -25.89 8.50
N GLY A 182 6.12 -25.75 7.72
CA GLY A 182 6.51 -26.68 6.66
C GLY A 182 5.89 -26.38 5.29
N HIS A 183 5.13 -25.31 5.15
CA HIS A 183 4.46 -24.92 3.91
C HIS A 183 5.28 -23.97 3.01
N GLY A 184 6.55 -23.73 3.35
CA GLY A 184 7.40 -22.76 2.66
C GLY A 184 7.49 -22.93 1.15
N GLU A 185 7.61 -24.17 0.67
CA GLU A 185 7.69 -24.45 -0.76
C GLU A 185 6.37 -24.19 -1.50
N GLU A 186 5.23 -24.49 -0.87
CA GLU A 186 3.90 -24.18 -1.43
C GLU A 186 3.72 -22.67 -1.58
N VAL A 187 4.18 -21.91 -0.57
CA VAL A 187 4.17 -20.44 -0.56
C VAL A 187 5.02 -19.87 -1.68
N ARG A 188 6.25 -20.39 -1.83
CA ARG A 188 7.18 -19.97 -2.87
C ARG A 188 6.61 -20.27 -4.26
N LEU A 189 6.03 -21.46 -4.47
CA LEU A 189 5.42 -21.85 -5.73
C LEU A 189 4.18 -20.99 -6.06
N ALA A 190 3.29 -20.77 -5.10
CA ALA A 190 2.10 -19.93 -5.29
C ALA A 190 2.46 -18.48 -5.64
N ARG A 191 3.53 -17.91 -5.04
CA ARG A 191 4.06 -16.58 -5.45
C ARG A 191 4.58 -16.58 -6.88
N GLN A 192 5.32 -17.60 -7.28
CA GLN A 192 5.84 -17.73 -8.64
C GLN A 192 4.72 -17.88 -9.68
N GLU A 193 3.71 -18.73 -9.40
CA GLU A 193 2.52 -18.88 -10.24
C GLU A 193 1.70 -17.59 -10.32
N SER A 194 1.79 -16.77 -9.28
CA SER A 194 1.18 -15.45 -9.21
C SER A 194 1.93 -14.35 -9.97
N GLY A 195 3.12 -14.64 -10.50
CA GLY A 195 4.01 -13.63 -11.09
C GLY A 195 4.63 -12.69 -10.05
N LEU A 196 4.55 -13.01 -8.76
CA LEU A 196 5.14 -12.25 -7.66
C LEU A 196 6.55 -12.79 -7.38
N ASN A 197 7.51 -12.46 -8.26
CA ASN A 197 8.89 -12.98 -8.17
C ASN A 197 9.77 -12.29 -7.10
N VAL A 198 9.24 -11.29 -6.38
CA VAL A 198 9.96 -10.63 -5.29
C VAL A 198 9.71 -11.42 -4.01
N GLU A 199 10.69 -12.23 -3.62
CA GLU A 199 10.73 -12.81 -2.27
C GLU A 199 10.82 -11.68 -1.23
N PRO A 200 10.09 -11.79 -0.11
CA PRO A 200 10.27 -10.87 1.00
C PRO A 200 11.71 -11.00 1.51
N GLN A 201 12.57 -10.01 1.23
CA GLN A 201 13.95 -10.05 1.73
C GLN A 201 13.95 -10.12 3.27
N PRO A 202 14.73 -11.03 3.87
CA PRO A 202 14.92 -11.06 5.31
C PRO A 202 15.65 -9.78 5.75
N SER A 203 15.17 -9.11 6.80
CA SER A 203 15.96 -8.07 7.45
C SER A 203 17.11 -8.74 8.18
N LEU A 204 18.34 -8.39 7.79
CA LEU A 204 19.47 -8.47 8.70
C LEU A 204 19.31 -7.33 9.69
N ASP A 205 18.49 -7.54 10.73
CA ASP A 205 18.55 -6.73 11.94
C ASP A 205 19.83 -7.13 12.70
N THR A 206 20.98 -6.70 12.18
CA THR A 206 22.22 -6.70 12.94
C THR A 206 22.24 -5.44 13.78
N ASP A 207 21.53 -5.49 14.90
CA ASP A 207 21.73 -4.56 16.01
C ASP A 207 23.08 -4.94 16.66
N ALA A 208 24.16 -4.40 16.10
CA ALA A 208 25.48 -4.44 16.73
C ALA A 208 25.75 -3.05 17.34
N PRO A 209 25.98 -2.94 18.66
CA PRO A 209 26.35 -1.67 19.26
C PRO A 209 27.70 -1.23 18.68
N LYS A 210 27.77 0.03 18.23
CA LYS A 210 29.05 0.65 17.92
C LYS A 210 29.77 0.96 19.23
N GLU A 211 30.90 0.30 19.43
CA GLU A 211 31.95 0.75 20.36
C GLU A 211 32.50 2.13 19.96
#